data_AF-A0AAV7T7E3-F1
#
_entry.id   AF-A0AAV7T7E3-F1
#
_cell.length_a   1.000
_cell.length_b   1.000
_cell.length_c   1.000
_cell.angle_alpha   90.00
_cell.angle_beta   90.00
_cell.angle_gamma   90.00
#
_symmetry.space_group_name_H-M   'P 1'
#
loop_
_entity.id
_entity.type
_entity.pdbx_description
1 polymer ?
#
loop_
_entity_poly.entity_id
_entity_poly.type
_entity_poly.pdbx_seq_one_letter_code
_entity_poly.pdbx_strand_id
1 'polypeptide(L)'
;MIMGLSEPLRRKWDILLPCLLFAYREVPQKGLGFSPFELTYGHPVRGPLSLVNEALEKAPSKLPQDVFSYILALRNQTARFRSLAQGNLEASQEDMK
;
A
#
# COMPACT_ATOMS: atom_id res chain seq x y z
N MET A 1 -23.34 -18.48 -3.27
CA MET A 1 -23.10 -18.06 -1.88
C MET A 1 -23.61 -16.62 -1.68
N ILE A 2 -24.91 -16.38 -1.89
CA ILE A 2 -25.59 -15.09 -1.62
C ILE A 2 -26.96 -15.35 -0.92
N MET A 3 -27.29 -16.62 -0.65
CA MET A 3 -28.54 -17.05 0.00
C MET A 3 -28.49 -16.98 1.53
N GLY A 4 -27.39 -16.51 2.13
CA GLY A 4 -27.21 -16.49 3.60
C GLY A 4 -27.44 -15.14 4.26
N LEU A 5 -27.65 -14.06 3.50
CA LEU A 5 -27.89 -12.74 4.09
C LEU A 5 -29.40 -12.58 4.30
N SER A 6 -29.78 -12.52 5.56
CA SER A 6 -31.15 -12.41 6.04
C SER A 6 -31.96 -11.34 5.29
N GLU A 7 -33.28 -11.57 5.17
CA GLU A 7 -34.31 -10.72 4.54
C GLU A 7 -34.09 -9.18 4.61
N PRO A 8 -33.62 -8.54 5.70
CA PRO A 8 -33.42 -7.08 5.73
C PRO A 8 -32.30 -6.55 4.81
N LEU A 9 -31.31 -7.37 4.42
CA LEU A 9 -30.21 -6.92 3.56
C LEU A 9 -30.60 -6.78 2.08
N ARG A 10 -31.62 -7.54 1.64
CA ARG A 10 -32.11 -7.54 0.25
C ARG A 10 -32.60 -6.15 -0.18
N ARG A 11 -33.11 -5.36 0.78
CA ARG A 11 -33.65 -4.01 0.57
C ARG A 11 -32.58 -2.90 0.52
N LYS A 12 -31.33 -3.21 0.90
CA LYS A 12 -30.20 -2.25 0.95
C LYS A 12 -29.02 -2.73 0.10
N TRP A 13 -29.29 -3.52 -0.93
CA TRP A 13 -28.27 -4.10 -1.79
C TRP A 13 -27.40 -3.01 -2.43
N ASP A 14 -27.96 -1.86 -2.81
CA ASP A 14 -27.22 -0.72 -3.37
C ASP A 14 -26.16 -0.17 -2.43
N ILE A 15 -26.45 -0.16 -1.13
CA ILE A 15 -25.56 0.38 -0.08
C ILE A 15 -24.47 -0.65 0.28
N LEU A 16 -24.81 -1.93 0.18
CA LEU A 16 -23.92 -3.03 0.54
C LEU A 16 -23.07 -3.51 -0.64
N LEU A 17 -23.45 -3.15 -1.87
CA LEU A 17 -22.73 -3.52 -3.09
C LEU A 17 -21.28 -3.04 -3.04
N PRO A 18 -20.95 -1.78 -2.67
CA PRO A 18 -19.57 -1.34 -2.57
C PRO A 18 -18.79 -2.10 -1.49
N CYS A 19 -19.41 -2.36 -0.33
CA CYS A 19 -18.78 -3.11 0.76
C CYS A 19 -18.50 -4.57 0.36
N LEU A 20 -19.41 -5.19 -0.37
CA LEU A 20 -19.26 -6.56 -0.87
C LEU A 20 -18.19 -6.64 -1.97
N LEU A 21 -18.21 -5.70 -2.92
CA LEU A 21 -17.19 -5.60 -3.96
C LEU A 21 -15.80 -5.34 -3.38
N PHE A 22 -15.73 -4.53 -2.32
CA PHE A 22 -14.50 -4.29 -1.57
C PHE A 22 -13.97 -5.60 -0.96
N ALA A 23 -14.79 -6.30 -0.18
CA ALA A 23 -14.41 -7.57 0.43
C ALA A 23 -13.99 -8.62 -0.61
N TYR A 24 -14.70 -8.68 -1.73
CA TYR A 24 -14.38 -9.60 -2.81
C TYR A 24 -13.03 -9.28 -3.49
N ARG A 25 -12.70 -8.00 -3.65
CA ARG A 25 -11.46 -7.57 -4.30
C ARG A 25 -10.24 -7.67 -3.40
N GLU A 26 -10.38 -7.53 -2.08
CA GLU A 26 -9.25 -7.64 -1.17
C GLU A 26 -8.92 -9.07 -0.74
N VAL A 27 -9.88 -10.00 -0.79
CA VAL A 27 -9.65 -11.39 -0.34
C VAL A 27 -9.01 -12.22 -1.46
N PRO A 28 -7.84 -12.86 -1.22
CA PRO A 28 -7.24 -13.78 -2.17
C PRO A 28 -8.16 -14.98 -2.40
N GLN A 29 -8.49 -15.24 -3.66
CA GLN A 29 -9.34 -16.38 -4.02
C GLN A 29 -8.52 -17.66 -3.92
N LYS A 30 -8.97 -18.63 -3.12
CA LYS A 30 -8.26 -19.90 -2.84
C LYS A 30 -7.79 -20.67 -4.09
N GLY A 31 -8.46 -20.51 -5.23
CA GLY A 31 -8.09 -21.17 -6.48
C GLY A 31 -6.95 -20.51 -7.26
N LEU A 32 -6.72 -19.20 -7.08
CA LEU A 32 -5.67 -18.46 -7.79
C LEU A 32 -4.51 -18.06 -6.87
N GLY A 33 -4.74 -18.00 -5.56
CA GLY A 33 -3.76 -17.49 -4.59
C GLY A 33 -3.55 -15.97 -4.65
N PHE A 34 -4.07 -15.31 -5.68
CA PHE A 34 -4.02 -13.86 -5.88
C PHE A 34 -5.36 -13.19 -5.57
N SER A 35 -5.28 -11.97 -5.08
CA SER A 35 -6.43 -11.06 -4.99
C SER A 35 -6.77 -10.51 -6.39
N PRO A 36 -8.05 -10.24 -6.70
CA PRO A 36 -8.44 -9.54 -7.93
C PRO A 36 -7.73 -8.19 -8.14
N PHE A 37 -7.33 -7.50 -7.06
CA PHE A 37 -6.52 -6.28 -7.15
C PHE A 37 -5.10 -6.56 -7.64
N GLU A 38 -4.47 -7.62 -7.14
CA GLU A 38 -3.14 -8.04 -7.60
C GLU A 38 -3.15 -8.40 -9.08
N LEU A 39 -4.21 -9.06 -9.54
CA LEU A 39 -4.34 -9.45 -10.95
C LEU A 39 -4.53 -8.25 -11.89
N THR A 40 -5.18 -7.18 -11.41
CA THR A 40 -5.47 -5.99 -12.23
C THR A 40 -4.28 -5.02 -12.28
N TYR A 41 -3.57 -4.87 -11.16
CA TYR A 41 -2.50 -3.88 -11.01
C TYR A 41 -1.09 -4.48 -11.06
N GLY A 42 -0.95 -5.81 -11.05
CA GLY A 42 0.34 -6.50 -11.13
C GLY A 42 1.19 -6.41 -9.87
N HIS A 43 0.67 -5.82 -8.79
CA HIS A 43 1.31 -5.73 -7.49
C HIS A 43 0.26 -5.80 -6.36
N PRO A 44 0.65 -6.21 -5.13
CA PRO A 44 -0.24 -6.13 -3.98
C PRO A 44 -0.65 -4.68 -3.75
N VAL A 45 -1.95 -4.42 -3.82
CA VAL A 45 -2.51 -3.09 -3.55
C VAL A 45 -2.60 -2.91 -2.05
N ARG A 46 -1.95 -1.88 -1.51
CA ARG A 46 -2.09 -1.49 -0.10
C ARG A 46 -3.47 -0.87 0.12
N GLY A 47 -4.45 -1.73 0.39
CA GLY A 47 -5.81 -1.34 0.70
C GLY A 47 -6.03 -0.97 2.16
N PRO A 48 -7.22 -0.47 2.52
CA PRO A 48 -7.62 -0.18 3.89
C PRO A 48 -7.40 -1.34 4.87
N LEU A 49 -7.66 -2.60 4.48
CA LEU A 49 -7.37 -3.75 5.35
C LEU A 49 -5.87 -4.00 5.51
N SER A 50 -5.06 -3.73 4.48
CA SER A 50 -3.59 -3.78 4.62
C SER A 50 -3.11 -2.72 5.62
N LEU A 51 -3.71 -1.53 5.65
CA LEU A 51 -3.36 -0.49 6.62
C LEU A 51 -3.78 -0.86 8.04
N VAL A 52 -4.96 -1.46 8.20
CA VAL A 52 -5.46 -1.93 9.49
C VAL A 52 -4.63 -3.10 9.99
N ASN A 53 -4.30 -4.08 9.13
CA ASN A 53 -3.39 -5.17 9.47
C ASN A 53 -2.00 -4.65 9.79
N GLU A 54 -1.45 -3.72 8.99
CA GLU A 54 -0.18 -3.08 9.31
C GLU A 54 -0.23 -2.35 10.65
N ALA A 55 -1.32 -1.66 10.99
CA ALA A 55 -1.48 -0.99 12.29
C ALA A 55 -1.70 -1.97 13.46
N LEU A 56 -2.23 -3.16 13.19
CA LEU A 56 -2.45 -4.21 14.17
C LEU A 56 -1.19 -5.05 14.40
N GLU A 57 -0.45 -5.36 13.33
CA GLU A 57 0.80 -6.13 13.33
C GLU A 57 2.01 -5.26 13.74
N LYS A 58 2.06 -4.01 13.29
CA LYS A 58 2.99 -3.01 13.81
C LYS A 58 2.33 -2.38 15.04
N ALA A 59 2.56 -3.00 16.20
CA ALA A 59 2.41 -2.31 17.49
C ALA A 59 2.96 -0.88 17.35
N PRO A 60 2.32 0.16 17.92
CA PRO A 60 2.58 1.55 17.58
C PRO A 60 4.06 1.87 17.75
N SER A 61 4.82 1.77 16.67
CA SER A 61 6.19 2.25 16.63
C SER A 61 6.04 3.76 16.61
N LYS A 62 6.03 4.33 17.81
CA LYS A 62 6.06 5.75 18.15
C LYS A 62 6.22 6.65 16.93
N LEU A 63 5.14 7.21 16.43
CA LEU A 63 5.21 8.48 15.72
C LEU A 63 4.08 9.35 16.29
N PRO A 64 4.41 10.58 16.68
CA PRO A 64 4.98 11.52 15.73
C PRO A 64 6.40 11.92 16.12
N GLN A 65 7.39 11.49 15.34
CA GLN A 65 8.45 12.45 15.04
C GLN A 65 7.72 13.61 14.35
N ASP A 66 7.76 14.77 14.99
CA ASP A 66 7.27 16.05 14.47
C ASP A 66 7.41 16.09 12.94
N VAL A 67 6.33 16.45 12.22
CA VAL A 67 6.30 16.46 10.75
C VAL A 67 7.50 17.24 10.20
N PHE A 68 7.92 18.28 10.91
CA PHE A 68 9.12 19.04 10.60
C PHE A 68 10.40 18.20 10.68
N SER A 69 10.57 17.38 11.72
CA SER A 69 11.71 16.45 11.85
C SER A 69 11.74 15.40 10.75
N TYR A 70 10.58 14.91 10.30
CA TYR A 70 10.48 13.98 9.17
C TYR A 70 10.86 14.67 7.84
N ILE A 71 10.32 15.86 7.58
CA ILE A 71 10.65 16.64 6.37
C ILE A 71 12.14 17.00 6.36
N LEU A 72 12.71 17.37 7.51
CA LEU A 72 14.14 17.66 7.65
C LEU A 72 15.00 16.42 7.39
N ALA A 73 14.62 15.27 7.94
CA ALA A 73 15.30 14.00 7.69
C ALA A 73 15.23 13.62 6.20
N LEU A 74 14.06 13.77 5.57
CA LEU A 74 13.85 13.49 4.16
C LEU A 74 14.72 14.40 3.27
N ARG A 75 14.76 15.70 3.57
CA ARG A 75 15.62 16.67 2.88
C ARG A 75 17.09 16.29 2.98
N ASN A 76 17.55 15.95 4.19
CA ASN A 76 18.94 15.57 4.43
C ASN A 76 19.30 14.28 3.68
N GLN A 77 18.38 13.32 3.64
CA GLN A 77 18.56 12.07 2.92
C GLN A 77 18.63 12.29 1.40
N THR A 78 17.75 13.13 0.83
CA THR A 78 17.81 13.46 -0.61
C THR A 78 19.07 14.23 -0.98
N ALA A 79 19.57 15.11 -0.11
CA ALA A 79 20.83 15.80 -0.34
C ALA A 79 22.02 14.82 -0.39
N ARG A 80 22.06 13.82 0.51
CA ARG A 80 23.09 12.77 0.51
C ARG A 80 23.04 11.90 -0.74
N PHE A 81 21.85 11.48 -1.16
CA PHE A 81 21.73 10.68 -2.38
C PHE A 81 22.12 11.47 -3.62
N ARG A 82 21.83 12.77 -3.66
CA ARG A 82 22.28 13.65 -4.75
C ARG A 82 23.80 13.71 -4.86
N SER A 83 24.51 13.89 -3.74
CA SER A 83 25.98 13.92 -3.77
C SER A 83 26.58 12.59 -4.20
N LEU A 84 26.00 11.46 -3.76
CA LEU A 84 26.42 10.13 -4.19
C LEU A 84 26.17 9.91 -5.69
N ALA A 85 24.99 10.29 -6.18
CA ALA A 85 24.67 10.20 -7.60
C ALA A 85 25.62 11.04 -8.45
N GLN A 86 25.97 12.24 -7.98
CA GLN A 86 26.92 13.11 -8.67
C GLN A 86 28.34 12.53 -8.69
N GLY A 87 28.82 12.00 -7.57
CA GLY A 87 30.12 11.32 -7.53
C GLY A 87 30.17 10.08 -8.43
N ASN A 88 29.09 9.29 -8.47
CA ASN A 88 28.98 8.15 -9.36
C ASN A 88 28.91 8.58 -10.84
N LEU A 89 28.26 9.72 -11.13
CA LEU A 89 28.21 10.28 -12.47
C LEU A 89 29.60 10.72 -12.92
N GLU A 90 30.34 11.43 -12.07
CA GLU A 90 31.71 11.88 -12.36
C GLU A 90 32.66 10.70 -12.57
N ALA A 91 32.62 9.68 -11.70
CA ALA A 91 33.40 8.46 -11.87
C ALA A 91 33.07 7.71 -13.17
N SER A 92 31.78 7.57 -13.50
CA SER A 92 31.36 6.93 -14.75
C SER A 92 31.74 7.74 -16.00
N GLN A 93 31.92 9.05 -15.90
CA GLN A 93 32.38 9.91 -17.01
C GLN A 93 33.89 9.84 -17.19
N GLU A 94 34.65 9.60 -16.11
CA GLU A 94 36.09 9.32 -16.16
C GLU A 94 36.37 7.93 -16.75
N ASP A 95 35.59 6.91 -16.37
CA ASP A 95 35.72 5.55 -16.92
C ASP A 95 35.35 5.44 -18.42
N MET A 96 34.60 6.43 -18.95
CA MET A 96 34.15 6.46 -20.35
C MET A 96 35.10 7.27 -21.27
N LYS A 97 36.16 7.89 -20.72
CA LYS A 97 37.23 8.55 -21.50
C LYS A 97 38.42 7.61 -21.69
#